data_AF-A0A2S4XMH9-F1
#
_entry.id   AF-A0A2S4XMH9-F1
#
_cell.length_a   1.000
_cell.length_b   1.000
_cell.length_c   1.000
_cell.angle_alpha   90.00
_cell.angle_beta   90.00
_cell.angle_gamma   90.00
#
_symmetry.space_group_name_H-M   'P 1'
#
loop_
_entity.id
_entity.type
_entity.pdbx_description
1 polymer ?
#
loop_
_entity_poly.entity_id
_entity_poly.type
_entity_poly.pdbx_seq_one_letter_code
_entity_poly.pdbx_strand_id
1 'polypeptide(L)'
;MPHKIGSKVVPPLHRAWDPDDSIDFHGSRLLLLIYLCGQNPGSYIEGRTKFAKLDFFLRYPGFLERAHATLLPGRDGPSEVFVAPDASEIEAPMVRYRYGPWDHRYRQFLSFLTARGLVTVTVSHNPERVKLTSAGKTTAARLTAMKQFQPLVQRCRAMQGNLADMSGTDLKNLIYELFPDEVGNVTFHQEIRP
;
A
#
# COMPACT_ATOMS: atom_id res chain seq x y z
N MET A 1 4.78 -27.05 8.27
CA MET A 1 5.65 -25.90 7.92
C MET A 1 4.74 -24.69 7.76
N PRO A 2 5.05 -23.51 8.34
CA PRO A 2 4.24 -22.33 8.09
C PRO A 2 4.27 -22.03 6.59
N HIS A 3 3.10 -21.87 5.97
CA HIS A 3 2.97 -21.53 4.56
C HIS A 3 3.67 -20.18 4.35
N LYS A 4 4.77 -20.14 3.58
CA LYS A 4 5.40 -18.87 3.18
C LYS A 4 4.43 -18.13 2.25
N ILE A 5 3.99 -16.95 2.67
CA ILE A 5 3.11 -16.08 1.89
C ILE A 5 3.90 -15.63 0.66
N GLY A 6 3.44 -15.96 -0.54
CA GLY A 6 4.09 -15.54 -1.78
C GLY A 6 5.00 -16.55 -2.47
N SER A 7 5.00 -17.81 -2.03
CA SER A 7 5.75 -18.89 -2.70
C SER A 7 5.36 -19.13 -4.17
N LYS A 8 4.22 -18.58 -4.64
CA LYS A 8 3.69 -18.77 -6.00
C LYS A 8 3.32 -17.45 -6.70
N VAL A 9 3.88 -16.31 -6.27
CA VAL A 9 3.62 -15.02 -6.91
C VAL A 9 4.72 -14.65 -7.88
N VAL A 10 4.39 -13.87 -8.91
CA VAL A 10 5.38 -13.28 -9.82
C VAL A 10 5.96 -12.03 -9.16
N PRO A 11 7.24 -12.02 -8.76
CA PRO A 11 7.86 -10.84 -8.20
C PRO A 11 8.22 -9.83 -9.30
N PRO A 12 8.15 -8.51 -9.02
CA PRO A 12 8.70 -7.50 -9.91
C PRO A 12 10.18 -7.75 -10.23
N LEU A 13 10.56 -7.63 -11.51
CA LEU A 13 11.97 -7.73 -11.93
C LEU A 13 12.85 -6.62 -11.32
N HIS A 14 12.23 -5.50 -10.96
CA HIS A 14 12.91 -4.34 -10.37
C HIS A 14 12.95 -4.37 -8.84
N ARG A 15 12.41 -5.42 -8.21
CA ARG A 15 12.28 -5.52 -6.76
C ARG A 15 13.68 -5.50 -6.12
N ALA A 16 13.90 -4.54 -5.22
CA ALA A 16 15.20 -4.35 -4.57
C ALA A 16 15.58 -5.48 -3.60
N TRP A 17 14.59 -6.12 -2.96
CA TRP A 17 14.79 -7.21 -2.00
C TRP A 17 13.55 -8.09 -1.90
N ASP A 18 13.71 -9.38 -1.58
CA ASP A 18 12.56 -10.23 -1.25
C ASP A 18 11.83 -9.70 0.01
N PRO A 19 10.52 -9.40 -0.06
CA PRO A 19 9.74 -8.94 1.09
C PRO A 19 9.78 -9.89 2.29
N ASP A 20 9.86 -11.20 2.06
CA ASP A 20 9.88 -12.18 3.15
C ASP A 20 11.24 -12.25 3.85
N ASP A 21 12.31 -11.79 3.19
CA ASP A 21 13.67 -11.80 3.73
C ASP A 21 14.08 -10.45 4.35
N SER A 22 13.29 -9.39 4.20
CA SER A 22 13.67 -8.04 4.66
C SER A 22 12.51 -7.20 5.22
N ILE A 23 12.56 -6.98 6.53
CA ILE A 23 11.71 -5.99 7.21
C ILE A 23 12.01 -4.55 6.74
N ASP A 24 13.24 -4.26 6.32
CA ASP A 24 13.65 -2.95 5.81
C ASP A 24 12.97 -2.60 4.49
N PHE A 25 12.74 -3.60 3.64
CA PHE A 25 12.01 -3.40 2.39
C PHE A 25 10.56 -2.99 2.65
N HIS A 26 9.88 -3.71 3.55
CA HIS A 26 8.54 -3.35 4.00
C HIS A 26 8.52 -1.98 4.68
N GLY A 27 9.49 -1.68 5.54
CA GLY A 27 9.64 -0.38 6.16
C GLY A 27 9.78 0.74 5.13
N SER A 28 10.63 0.56 4.13
CA SER A 28 10.87 1.53 3.05
C SER A 28 9.62 1.82 2.23
N ARG A 29 8.87 0.78 1.85
CA ARG A 29 7.58 0.91 1.15
C ARG A 29 6.56 1.69 1.99
N LEU A 30 6.45 1.39 3.29
CA LEU A 30 5.55 2.12 4.18
C LEU A 30 5.95 3.59 4.38
N LEU A 31 7.26 3.89 4.45
CA LEU A 31 7.75 5.27 4.49
C LEU A 31 7.34 6.04 3.24
N LEU A 32 7.51 5.46 2.05
CA LEU A 32 7.07 6.05 0.78
C LEU A 32 5.56 6.28 0.76
N LEU A 33 4.77 5.31 1.22
CA LEU A 33 3.32 5.41 1.26
C LEU A 33 2.86 6.55 2.17
N ILE A 34 3.39 6.65 3.39
CA ILE A 34 3.05 7.75 4.31
C ILE A 34 3.51 9.09 3.74
N TYR A 35 4.71 9.14 3.15
CA TYR A 35 5.29 10.37 2.61
C TYR A 35 4.48 10.94 1.44
N LEU A 36 4.04 10.10 0.52
CA LEU A 36 3.38 10.54 -0.71
C LEU A 36 1.85 10.58 -0.57
N CYS A 37 1.25 9.60 0.09
CA CYS A 37 -0.21 9.46 0.15
C CYS A 37 -0.82 9.97 1.47
N GLY A 38 -0.01 10.26 2.48
CA GLY A 38 -0.47 10.81 3.75
C GLY A 38 -0.39 12.33 3.80
N GLN A 39 -0.87 13.06 2.78
CA GLN A 39 -0.82 14.54 2.76
C GLN A 39 -2.17 15.20 3.09
N ASN A 40 -3.29 14.52 2.83
CA ASN A 40 -4.64 15.00 3.10
C ASN A 40 -5.34 14.07 4.11
N PRO A 41 -5.91 14.59 5.22
CA PRO A 41 -6.04 16.01 5.61
C PRO A 41 -4.80 16.59 6.34
N GLY A 42 -3.70 15.84 6.43
CA GLY A 42 -2.43 16.33 6.95
C GLY A 42 -1.34 15.28 6.75
N SER A 43 -0.11 15.55 7.20
CA SER A 43 1.07 14.69 7.01
C SER A 43 1.03 13.35 7.80
N TYR A 44 -0.04 12.56 7.67
CA TYR A 44 -0.29 11.28 8.30
C TYR A 44 -1.29 10.43 7.51
N ILE A 45 -1.34 9.13 7.79
CA ILE A 45 -2.44 8.26 7.37
C ILE A 45 -3.31 7.94 8.59
N GLU A 46 -4.62 8.08 8.41
CA GLU A 46 -5.62 7.87 9.46
C GLU A 46 -6.19 6.45 9.42
N GLY A 47 -5.92 5.69 10.46
CA GLY A 47 -6.49 4.37 10.70
C GLY A 47 -5.83 3.23 9.90
N ARG A 48 -5.80 2.06 10.54
CA ARG A 48 -5.26 0.82 9.94
C ARG A 48 -5.96 0.42 8.65
N THR A 49 -7.25 0.71 8.54
CA THR A 49 -8.03 0.36 7.35
C THR A 49 -7.53 1.12 6.13
N LYS A 50 -7.45 2.46 6.19
CA LYS A 50 -6.92 3.27 5.09
C LYS A 50 -5.50 2.86 4.74
N PHE A 51 -4.66 2.71 5.77
CA PHE A 51 -3.27 2.29 5.61
C PHE A 51 -3.14 0.97 4.84
N ALA A 52 -3.88 -0.07 5.25
CA ALA A 52 -3.81 -1.38 4.61
C ALA A 52 -4.38 -1.38 3.19
N LYS A 53 -5.37 -0.53 2.87
CA LYS A 53 -5.97 -0.49 1.53
C LYS A 53 -5.13 0.29 0.53
N LEU A 54 -4.50 1.39 0.95
CA LEU A 54 -3.53 2.07 0.11
C LEU A 54 -2.30 1.19 -0.14
N ASP A 55 -1.84 0.48 0.88
CA ASP A 55 -0.72 -0.45 0.72
C ASP A 55 -1.06 -1.65 -0.18
N PHE A 56 -2.34 -2.06 -0.23
CA PHE A 56 -2.80 -3.08 -1.18
C PHE A 56 -2.60 -2.61 -2.62
N PHE A 57 -3.08 -1.42 -2.99
CA PHE A 57 -2.87 -0.89 -4.34
C PHE A 57 -1.40 -0.66 -4.69
N LEU A 58 -0.58 -0.28 -3.70
CA LEU A 58 0.87 -0.14 -3.87
C LEU A 58 1.56 -1.49 -4.17
N ARG A 59 1.08 -2.57 -3.54
CA ARG A 59 1.64 -3.92 -3.69
C ARG A 59 1.14 -4.64 -4.94
N TYR A 60 -0.01 -4.28 -5.47
CA TYR A 60 -0.66 -4.96 -6.58
C TYR A 60 -0.96 -3.97 -7.72
N PRO A 61 0.02 -3.66 -8.59
CA PRO A 61 -0.16 -2.68 -9.66
C PRO A 61 -1.34 -2.97 -10.61
N GLY A 62 -1.64 -4.25 -10.90
CA GLY A 62 -2.82 -4.59 -11.72
C GLY A 62 -4.15 -4.18 -11.09
N PHE A 63 -4.29 -4.26 -9.76
CA PHE A 63 -5.48 -3.77 -9.07
C PHE A 63 -5.54 -2.23 -9.04
N LEU A 64 -4.38 -1.55 -8.96
CA LEU A 64 -4.31 -0.09 -9.06
C LEU A 64 -4.76 0.40 -10.44
N GLU A 65 -4.29 -0.24 -11.50
CA GLU A 65 -4.72 0.04 -12.88
C GLU A 65 -6.23 -0.13 -13.05
N ARG A 66 -6.80 -1.26 -12.61
CA ARG A 66 -8.25 -1.51 -12.66
C ARG A 66 -9.05 -0.47 -11.88
N ALA A 67 -8.57 -0.07 -10.70
CA ALA A 67 -9.22 0.99 -9.92
C ALA A 67 -9.20 2.34 -10.65
N HIS A 68 -8.08 2.71 -11.29
CA HIS A 68 -8.00 3.93 -12.10
C HIS A 68 -8.93 3.88 -13.31
N ALA A 69 -9.01 2.73 -13.99
CA ALA A 69 -9.90 2.54 -15.13
C ALA A 69 -11.38 2.75 -14.78
N THR A 70 -11.78 2.52 -13.52
CA THR A 70 -13.14 2.81 -13.05
C THR A 70 -13.32 4.23 -12.51
N LEU A 71 -12.33 4.78 -11.81
CA LEU A 71 -12.48 6.05 -11.07
C LEU A 71 -12.21 7.32 -11.88
N LEU A 72 -11.42 7.22 -12.95
CA LEU A 72 -10.94 8.37 -13.72
C LEU A 72 -11.76 8.71 -14.99
N PRO A 73 -12.52 7.81 -15.64
CA PRO A 73 -13.40 8.21 -16.74
C PRO A 73 -14.37 9.31 -16.29
N GLY A 74 -14.43 10.42 -17.05
CA GLY A 74 -15.36 11.53 -16.79
C GLY A 74 -14.93 12.54 -15.73
N ARG A 75 -13.69 12.47 -15.21
CA ARG A 75 -13.11 13.56 -14.41
C ARG A 75 -12.51 14.63 -15.32
N ASP A 76 -12.90 15.88 -15.13
CA ASP A 76 -12.28 17.03 -15.80
C ASP A 76 -10.85 17.23 -15.26
N GLY A 77 -9.85 16.82 -16.03
CA GLY A 77 -8.44 17.09 -15.74
C GLY A 77 -7.47 16.02 -16.28
N PRO A 78 -6.17 16.33 -16.38
CA PRO A 78 -5.14 15.43 -16.90
C PRO A 78 -4.69 14.39 -15.86
N SER A 79 -5.63 13.68 -15.21
CA SER A 79 -5.25 12.52 -14.39
C SER A 79 -5.00 11.33 -15.31
N GLU A 80 -3.73 11.09 -15.64
CA GLU A 80 -3.34 9.91 -16.41
C GLU A 80 -3.71 8.63 -15.64
N VAL A 81 -4.37 7.72 -16.34
CA VAL A 81 -4.65 6.37 -15.85
C VAL A 81 -3.31 5.66 -15.62
N PHE A 82 -3.12 5.09 -14.44
CA PHE A 82 -1.94 4.27 -14.17
C PHE A 82 -2.07 2.96 -14.94
N VAL A 83 -1.05 2.63 -15.74
CA VAL A 83 -0.98 1.38 -16.50
C VAL A 83 0.09 0.50 -15.87
N ALA A 84 -0.29 -0.71 -15.46
CA ALA A 84 0.66 -1.65 -14.87
C ALA A 84 1.59 -2.20 -15.97
N PRO A 85 2.92 -2.20 -15.79
CA PRO A 85 3.82 -2.86 -16.74
C PRO A 85 3.52 -4.36 -16.90
N ASP A 86 3.11 -4.99 -15.80
CA ASP A 86 2.62 -6.36 -15.73
C ASP A 86 1.51 -6.41 -14.67
N ALA A 87 0.28 -6.74 -15.10
CA ALA A 87 -0.87 -6.80 -14.21
C ALA A 87 -0.81 -7.98 -13.22
N SER A 88 0.01 -9.01 -13.51
CA SER A 88 0.22 -10.18 -12.64
C SER A 88 1.28 -9.96 -11.57
N GLU A 89 2.02 -8.85 -11.65
CA GLU A 89 3.08 -8.50 -10.72
C GLU A 89 2.53 -8.26 -9.31
N ILE A 90 3.19 -8.84 -8.30
CA ILE A 90 2.85 -8.66 -6.90
C ILE A 90 4.10 -8.29 -6.11
N GLU A 91 4.14 -7.08 -5.54
CA GLU A 91 5.28 -6.57 -4.77
C GLU A 91 5.51 -7.37 -3.48
N ALA A 92 4.45 -7.61 -2.72
CA ALA A 92 4.48 -8.31 -1.45
C ALA A 92 3.08 -8.86 -1.14
N PRO A 93 2.87 -10.18 -1.17
CA PRO A 93 1.51 -10.71 -1.13
C PRO A 93 0.79 -10.43 0.18
N MET A 94 -0.52 -10.31 0.08
CA MET A 94 -1.46 -10.11 1.17
C MET A 94 -2.46 -11.26 1.18
N VAL A 95 -3.12 -11.45 2.32
CA VAL A 95 -4.19 -12.44 2.47
C VAL A 95 -5.53 -11.75 2.62
N ARG A 96 -6.59 -12.48 2.30
CA ARG A 96 -7.95 -12.07 2.67
C ARG A 96 -8.14 -12.20 4.18
N TYR A 97 -8.58 -11.12 4.83
CA TYR A 97 -8.91 -11.15 6.25
C TYR A 97 -10.04 -10.17 6.57
N ARG A 98 -11.04 -10.57 7.38
CA ARG A 98 -12.19 -9.78 7.88
C ARG A 98 -12.70 -8.63 6.99
N TYR A 99 -11.97 -7.52 6.93
CA TYR A 99 -12.31 -6.30 6.17
C TYR A 99 -11.49 -6.09 4.87
N GLY A 100 -10.98 -7.15 4.24
CA GLY A 100 -10.39 -7.14 2.88
C GLY A 100 -8.93 -7.60 2.86
N PRO A 101 -8.05 -7.02 2.03
CA PRO A 101 -6.63 -7.37 2.00
C PRO A 101 -5.95 -7.01 3.31
N TRP A 102 -5.09 -7.90 3.81
CA TRP A 102 -4.35 -7.73 5.06
C TRP A 102 -2.96 -8.36 5.03
N ASP A 103 -2.04 -7.79 5.81
CA ASP A 103 -0.74 -8.37 6.15
C ASP A 103 -0.66 -8.49 7.68
N HIS A 104 -0.53 -9.71 8.19
CA HIS A 104 -0.50 -9.95 9.64
C HIS A 104 0.71 -9.30 10.34
N ARG A 105 1.74 -8.95 9.57
CA ARG A 105 3.00 -8.36 10.06
C ARG A 105 2.94 -6.83 10.20
N TYR A 106 1.84 -6.16 9.85
CA TYR A 106 1.76 -4.68 9.94
C TYR A 106 2.19 -4.11 11.29
N ARG A 107 1.78 -4.75 12.40
CA ARG A 107 2.19 -4.31 13.74
C ARG A 107 3.70 -4.37 13.91
N GLN A 108 4.35 -5.45 13.43
CA GLN A 108 5.80 -5.59 13.45
C GLN A 108 6.49 -4.50 12.63
N PHE A 109 5.99 -4.20 11.42
CA PHE A 109 6.57 -3.16 10.56
C PHE A 109 6.48 -1.77 11.18
N LEU A 110 5.32 -1.43 11.77
CA LEU A 110 5.15 -0.15 12.45
C LEU A 110 6.02 -0.07 13.72
N SER A 111 6.08 -1.12 14.53
CA SER A 111 6.97 -1.17 15.69
C SER A 111 8.43 -1.00 15.30
N PHE A 112 8.87 -1.64 14.20
CA PHE A 112 10.22 -1.49 13.66
C PHE A 112 10.51 -0.04 13.27
N LEU A 113 9.64 0.59 12.48
CA LEU A 113 9.81 1.99 12.07
C LEU A 113 9.78 2.97 13.26
N THR A 114 8.95 2.71 14.26
CA THR A 114 8.90 3.51 15.50
C THR A 114 10.16 3.33 16.35
N ALA A 115 10.67 2.10 16.50
CA ALA A 115 11.92 1.84 17.22
C ALA A 115 13.13 2.52 16.56
N ARG A 116 13.11 2.67 15.22
CA ARG A 116 14.11 3.43 14.47
C ARG A 116 13.89 4.95 14.48
N GLY A 117 12.86 5.44 15.17
CA GLY A 117 12.53 6.86 15.23
C GLY A 117 12.08 7.47 13.90
N LEU A 118 11.60 6.65 12.95
CA LEU A 118 11.18 7.10 11.62
C LEU A 118 9.68 7.41 11.56
N VAL A 119 8.87 6.75 12.39
CA VAL A 119 7.41 6.90 12.42
C VAL A 119 6.90 7.05 13.86
N THR A 120 5.91 7.91 14.05
CA THR A 120 5.09 7.99 15.27
C THR A 120 3.71 7.42 14.99
N VAL A 121 3.24 6.53 15.87
CA VAL A 121 1.85 6.04 15.87
C VAL A 121 1.12 6.65 17.08
N THR A 122 0.15 7.51 16.81
CA THR A 122 -0.61 8.21 17.85
C THR A 122 -1.93 7.50 18.08
N VAL A 123 -2.07 6.92 19.29
CA VAL A 123 -3.29 6.20 19.73
C VAL A 123 -4.28 7.08 20.48
N SER A 124 -3.93 8.33 20.80
CA SER A 124 -4.84 9.29 21.45
C SER A 124 -5.93 9.82 20.51
N HIS A 125 -5.88 9.45 19.23
CA HIS A 125 -6.90 9.75 18.22
C HIS A 125 -7.56 8.45 17.79
N ASN A 126 -8.86 8.49 17.52
CA ASN A 126 -9.61 7.39 16.94
C ASN A 126 -10.17 7.84 15.58
N PRO A 127 -9.65 7.34 14.45
CA PRO A 127 -8.67 6.25 14.32
C PRO A 127 -7.23 6.68 14.68
N GLU A 128 -6.36 5.70 14.97
CA GLU A 128 -4.94 5.95 15.20
C GLU A 128 -4.29 6.65 13.99
N ARG A 129 -3.29 7.50 14.22
CA ARG A 129 -2.59 8.23 13.16
C ARG A 129 -1.16 7.73 13.02
N VAL A 130 -0.74 7.44 11.79
CA VAL A 130 0.64 7.05 11.47
C VAL A 130 1.31 8.21 10.74
N LYS A 131 2.36 8.78 11.33
CA LYS A 131 3.04 9.99 10.83
C LYS A 131 4.54 9.79 10.77
N LEU A 132 5.20 10.39 9.77
CA LEU A 132 6.65 10.45 9.70
C LEU A 132 7.23 11.45 10.71
N THR A 133 8.33 11.07 11.36
CA THR A 133 9.21 12.01 12.07
C THR A 133 10.02 12.83 11.06
N SER A 134 10.79 13.82 11.53
CA SER A 134 11.74 14.53 10.66
C SER A 134 12.74 13.57 9.99
N ALA A 135 13.28 12.61 10.76
CA ALA A 135 14.17 11.58 10.22
C ALA A 135 13.46 10.66 9.20
N GLY A 136 12.21 10.29 9.48
CA GLY A 136 11.37 9.53 8.54
C GLY A 136 11.13 10.27 7.24
N LYS A 137 10.83 11.58 7.29
CA LYS A 137 10.65 12.43 6.10
C LYS A 137 11.92 12.52 5.27
N THR A 138 13.07 12.78 5.89
CA THR A 138 14.37 12.82 5.19
C THR A 138 14.69 11.48 4.55
N THR A 139 14.41 10.37 5.25
CA THR A 139 14.63 9.02 4.74
C THR A 139 13.72 8.73 3.55
N ALA A 140 12.42 9.02 3.66
CA ALA A 140 11.47 8.84 2.58
C ALA A 140 11.84 9.68 1.35
N ALA A 141 12.24 10.95 1.53
CA ALA A 141 12.72 11.80 0.44
C ALA A 141 13.92 11.18 -0.29
N ARG A 142 14.90 10.61 0.43
CA ARG A 142 16.02 9.89 -0.19
C ARG A 142 15.54 8.66 -0.98
N LEU A 143 14.60 7.90 -0.45
CA LEU A 143 14.00 6.76 -1.16
C LEU A 143 13.33 7.20 -2.46
N THR A 144 12.67 8.36 -2.48
CA THR A 144 12.05 8.88 -3.72
C THR A 144 13.04 9.24 -4.83
N ALA A 145 14.31 9.48 -4.49
CA ALA A 145 15.37 9.79 -5.47
C ALA A 145 16.09 8.52 -6.00
N MET A 146 15.84 7.36 -5.39
CA MET A 146 16.52 6.12 -5.75
C MET A 146 15.82 5.41 -6.91
N LYS A 147 16.59 4.96 -7.91
CA LYS A 147 16.05 4.31 -9.12
C LYS A 147 15.25 3.04 -8.79
N GLN A 148 15.72 2.23 -7.86
CA GLN A 148 15.08 0.97 -7.46
C GLN A 148 13.70 1.16 -6.79
N PHE A 149 13.40 2.36 -6.29
CA PHE A 149 12.12 2.68 -5.66
C PHE A 149 11.16 3.42 -6.60
N GLN A 150 11.58 3.77 -7.83
CA GLN A 150 10.73 4.54 -8.76
C GLN A 150 9.39 3.87 -9.07
N PRO A 151 9.29 2.54 -9.25
CA PRO A 151 8.00 1.90 -9.47
C PRO A 151 7.03 2.09 -8.29
N LEU A 152 7.52 1.98 -7.05
CA LEU A 152 6.72 2.27 -5.85
C LEU A 152 6.35 3.75 -5.75
N VAL A 153 7.26 4.66 -6.11
CA VAL A 153 6.99 6.11 -6.14
C VAL A 153 5.90 6.43 -7.17
N GLN A 154 5.96 5.85 -8.37
CA GLN A 154 4.97 6.03 -9.42
C GLN A 154 3.59 5.54 -8.97
N ARG A 155 3.50 4.35 -8.37
CA ARG A 155 2.25 3.82 -7.81
C ARG A 155 1.70 4.71 -6.69
N CYS A 156 2.54 5.22 -5.80
CA CYS A 156 2.11 6.18 -4.77
C CYS A 156 1.59 7.50 -5.36
N ARG A 157 2.27 8.05 -6.38
CA ARG A 157 1.85 9.28 -7.06
C ARG A 157 0.53 9.08 -7.81
N ALA A 158 0.34 7.92 -8.44
CA ALA A 158 -0.91 7.57 -9.09
C ALA A 158 -2.11 7.63 -8.13
N MET A 159 -1.92 7.29 -6.86
CA MET A 159 -2.98 7.35 -5.84
C MET A 159 -3.30 8.78 -5.35
N GLN A 160 -2.47 9.79 -5.63
CA GLN A 160 -2.69 11.16 -5.15
C GLN A 160 -3.85 11.82 -5.91
N GLY A 161 -4.73 12.55 -5.21
CA GLY A 161 -5.90 13.18 -5.83
C GLY A 161 -7.09 12.23 -6.09
N ASN A 162 -6.96 10.95 -5.74
CA ASN A 162 -8.00 9.94 -5.91
C ASN A 162 -8.10 9.01 -4.68
N LEU A 163 -7.60 7.79 -4.76
CA LEU A 163 -7.57 6.76 -3.72
C LEU A 163 -6.98 7.27 -2.40
N ALA A 164 -5.89 8.06 -2.45
CA ALA A 164 -5.25 8.61 -1.24
C ALA A 164 -6.16 9.57 -0.46
N ASP A 165 -7.12 10.22 -1.12
CA ASP A 165 -8.04 11.17 -0.48
C ASP A 165 -9.29 10.47 0.10
N MET A 166 -9.56 9.23 -0.32
CA MET A 166 -10.69 8.44 0.17
C MET A 166 -10.52 8.05 1.66
N SER A 167 -11.65 7.82 2.34
CA SER A 167 -11.62 7.25 3.69
C SER A 167 -11.25 5.76 3.65
N GLY A 168 -10.84 5.20 4.79
CA GLY A 168 -10.60 3.75 4.88
C GLY A 168 -11.85 2.92 4.59
N THR A 169 -13.04 3.44 4.90
CA THR A 169 -14.31 2.79 4.61
C THR A 169 -14.61 2.79 3.11
N ASP A 170 -14.40 3.92 2.45
CA ASP A 170 -14.64 4.04 1.00
C ASP A 170 -13.69 3.16 0.22
N LEU A 171 -12.40 3.13 0.58
CA LEU A 171 -11.42 2.23 -0.02
C LEU A 171 -11.79 0.76 0.17
N LYS A 172 -12.29 0.40 1.36
CA LYS A 172 -12.75 -0.96 1.65
C LYS A 172 -13.95 -1.33 0.78
N ASN A 173 -14.93 -0.44 0.65
CA ASN A 173 -16.11 -0.67 -0.18
C ASN A 173 -15.73 -0.79 -1.66
N LEU A 174 -14.90 0.12 -2.17
CA LEU A 174 -14.37 0.10 -3.53
C LEU A 174 -13.68 -1.23 -3.85
N ILE A 175 -12.81 -1.72 -2.95
CA ILE A 175 -12.12 -3.00 -3.15
C ILE A 175 -13.10 -4.17 -3.26
N TYR A 176 -14.17 -4.18 -2.46
CA TYR A 176 -15.16 -5.26 -2.54
C TYR A 176 -16.05 -5.16 -3.78
N GLU A 177 -16.30 -3.95 -4.27
CA GLU A 177 -17.06 -3.72 -5.49
C GLU A 177 -16.26 -4.10 -6.74
N LEU A 178 -14.98 -3.70 -6.81
CA LEU A 178 -14.14 -3.92 -7.99
C LEU A 178 -13.52 -5.32 -8.05
N PHE A 179 -13.26 -5.92 -6.88
CA PHE A 179 -12.52 -7.19 -6.77
C PHE A 179 -13.29 -8.23 -5.93
N PRO A 180 -14.57 -8.51 -6.25
CA PRO A 180 -15.37 -9.42 -5.46
C PRO A 180 -14.79 -10.84 -5.48
N ASP A 181 -14.23 -11.30 -6.60
CA ASP A 181 -13.76 -12.68 -6.72
C ASP A 181 -12.33 -12.87 -6.23
N GLU A 182 -11.48 -11.86 -6.37
CA GLU A 182 -10.07 -11.89 -5.97
C GLU A 182 -9.90 -11.59 -4.48
N VAL A 183 -10.86 -10.87 -3.88
CA VAL A 183 -10.80 -10.42 -2.48
C VAL A 183 -12.06 -10.77 -1.71
N GLY A 184 -13.25 -10.44 -2.21
CA GLY A 184 -14.51 -10.61 -1.48
C GLY A 184 -14.82 -12.07 -1.11
N ASN A 185 -14.79 -12.92 -2.13
CA ASN A 185 -15.30 -14.29 -2.16
C ASN A 185 -14.24 -15.35 -1.84
N VAL A 186 -12.95 -14.98 -1.83
CA VAL A 186 -11.87 -15.90 -1.43
C VAL A 186 -11.96 -16.27 0.05
N THR A 187 -11.46 -17.46 0.38
CA THR A 187 -11.48 -17.97 1.76
C THR A 187 -10.62 -17.09 2.67
N PHE A 188 -11.00 -16.92 3.93
CA PHE A 188 -10.14 -16.23 4.90
C PHE A 188 -8.75 -16.87 4.96
N HIS A 189 -7.74 -16.03 5.09
CA HIS A 189 -6.31 -16.39 5.09
C HIS A 189 -5.75 -16.89 3.76
N GLN A 190 -6.57 -16.95 2.70
CA GLN A 190 -6.09 -17.23 1.35
C GLN A 190 -5.32 -16.02 0.80
N GLU A 191 -4.23 -16.29 0.08
CA GLU A 191 -3.47 -15.28 -0.65
C GLU A 191 -4.35 -14.64 -1.74
N ILE A 192 -4.27 -13.32 -1.85
CA ILE A 192 -4.93 -12.56 -2.90
C ILE A 192 -4.10 -12.63 -4.18
N ARG A 193 -4.78 -12.86 -5.31
CA ARG A 193 -4.18 -13.01 -6.63
C ARG A 193 -4.97 -12.19 -7.66
N PRO A 194 -4.30 -11.44 -8.55
CA PRO A 194 -4.90 -10.81 -9.73
C PRO A 194 -5.56 -11.82 -10.67
#